data_AF-A0A024P8U0-F1
#
_entry.id   AF-A0A024P8U0-F1
#
_cell.length_a   1.000
_cell.length_b   1.000
_cell.length_c   1.000
_cell.angle_alpha   90.00
_cell.angle_beta   90.00
_cell.angle_gamma   90.00
#
_symmetry.space_group_name_H-M   'P 1'
#
loop_
_entity.id
_entity.type
_entity.pdbx_description
1 polymer ?
#
loop_
_entity_poly.entity_id
_entity_poly.type
_entity_poly.pdbx_seq_one_letter_code
_entity_poly.pdbx_strand_id
1 'polypeptide(L)'
;MERHIFLANLTKHLQETYQCHTILLYGSYQTGDFTDESDVDVIGFADGGESQNKVETFNGRLLDLWIHESQEMEDAEKFLKVHEGTPLLDEKGEAQTFLSRIEAVFLEGPPQLTAKEKQFLKDWLIKMKVRSRKGDMEGRYRFHWLVKESLEIYFEMKGQWYLGPKKSIQWLKNYDKEGHRKYDKLLEGPGDRRRLDAWIDHLQKL
;
A
#
# COMPACT_ATOMS: atom_id res chain seq x y z
N MET A 1 24.80 -5.81 12.43
CA MET A 1 24.81 -6.80 11.34
C MET A 1 24.58 -6.05 10.04
N GLU A 2 25.44 -6.22 9.04
CA GLU A 2 25.25 -5.58 7.74
C GLU A 2 23.97 -6.10 7.05
N ARG A 3 23.22 -5.24 6.37
CA ARG A 3 21.92 -5.56 5.73
C ARG A 3 22.00 -6.81 4.86
N HIS A 4 23.07 -6.96 4.09
CA HIS A 4 23.25 -8.09 3.18
C HIS A 4 23.37 -9.44 3.94
N ILE A 5 24.09 -9.45 5.07
CA ILE A 5 24.23 -10.64 5.94
C ILE A 5 22.87 -11.00 6.55
N PHE A 6 22.14 -9.98 7.02
CA PHE A 6 20.80 -10.17 7.58
C PHE A 6 19.85 -10.80 6.55
N LEU A 7 19.79 -10.24 5.33
CA LEU A 7 18.92 -10.74 4.28
C LEU A 7 19.31 -12.16 3.85
N ALA A 8 20.60 -12.48 3.74
CA ALA A 8 21.04 -13.84 3.44
C ALA A 8 20.61 -14.86 4.51
N ASN A 9 20.74 -14.49 5.80
CA ASN A 9 20.29 -15.33 6.90
C ASN A 9 18.76 -15.49 6.91
N LEU A 10 18.02 -14.42 6.59
CA LEU A 10 16.57 -14.44 6.49
C LEU A 10 16.10 -15.35 5.35
N THR A 11 16.70 -15.22 4.16
CA THR A 11 16.42 -16.09 3.01
C THR A 11 16.58 -17.56 3.37
N LYS A 12 17.69 -17.90 4.02
CA LYS A 12 17.97 -19.27 4.46
C LYS A 12 16.92 -19.76 5.47
N HIS A 13 16.58 -18.94 6.46
CA HIS A 13 15.54 -19.26 7.45
C HIS A 13 14.19 -19.55 6.79
N LEU A 14 13.80 -18.74 5.80
CA LEU A 14 12.54 -18.92 5.10
C LEU A 14 12.52 -20.17 4.22
N GLN A 15 13.64 -20.44 3.54
CA GLN A 15 13.83 -21.66 2.75
C GLN A 15 13.77 -22.92 3.64
N GLU A 16 14.44 -22.92 4.80
CA GLU A 16 14.50 -24.10 5.68
C GLU A 16 13.21 -24.32 6.48
N THR A 17 12.56 -23.23 6.94
CA THR A 17 11.38 -23.32 7.82
C THR A 17 10.08 -23.43 7.06
N TYR A 18 9.95 -22.70 5.94
CA TYR A 18 8.71 -22.59 5.18
C TYR A 18 8.81 -23.21 3.79
N GLN A 19 9.97 -23.79 3.44
CA GLN A 19 10.19 -24.47 2.15
C GLN A 19 9.93 -23.54 0.96
N CYS A 20 10.17 -22.23 1.13
CA CYS A 20 9.99 -21.27 0.08
C CYS A 20 11.05 -21.46 -1.01
N HIS A 21 10.60 -21.60 -2.26
CA HIS A 21 11.48 -21.65 -3.43
C HIS A 21 11.66 -20.28 -4.07
N THR A 22 10.72 -19.35 -3.86
CA THR A 22 10.78 -17.97 -4.34
C THR A 22 10.51 -17.03 -3.17
N ILE A 23 11.37 -16.04 -2.96
CA ILE A 23 11.27 -15.08 -1.86
C ILE A 23 11.50 -13.69 -2.43
N LEU A 24 10.58 -12.75 -2.17
CA LEU A 24 10.69 -11.36 -2.58
C LEU A 24 10.67 -10.45 -1.35
N LEU A 25 11.64 -9.54 -1.29
CA LEU A 25 11.66 -8.42 -0.36
C LEU A 25 10.84 -7.27 -0.95
N TYR A 26 9.94 -6.68 -0.16
CA TYR A 26 9.24 -5.47 -0.54
C TYR A 26 9.26 -4.44 0.60
N GLY A 27 8.50 -3.36 0.47
CA GLY A 27 8.40 -2.35 1.51
C GLY A 27 9.68 -1.57 1.75
N SER A 28 9.83 -1.05 2.97
CA SER A 28 10.86 -0.06 3.29
C SER A 28 12.31 -0.57 3.18
N TYR A 29 12.52 -1.86 3.43
CA TYR A 29 13.83 -2.50 3.27
C TYR A 29 14.21 -2.70 1.82
N GLN A 30 13.24 -2.78 0.90
CA GLN A 30 13.51 -2.82 -0.54
C GLN A 30 13.88 -1.42 -1.04
N THR A 31 13.10 -0.40 -0.69
CA THR A 31 13.32 1.01 -1.12
C THR A 31 14.51 1.69 -0.43
N GLY A 32 14.99 1.15 0.69
CA GLY A 32 16.15 1.67 1.42
C GLY A 32 15.83 2.85 2.35
N ASP A 33 14.55 3.14 2.59
CA ASP A 33 14.06 4.21 3.46
C ASP A 33 13.47 3.66 4.77
N PHE A 34 13.92 2.47 5.19
CA PHE A 34 13.60 1.88 6.47
C PHE A 34 14.19 2.71 7.63
N THR A 35 13.50 2.67 8.76
CA THR A 35 13.89 3.31 10.02
C THR A 35 14.09 2.25 11.10
N ASP A 36 14.47 2.66 12.31
CA ASP A 36 14.58 1.74 13.44
C ASP A 36 13.23 1.13 13.85
N GLU A 37 12.11 1.76 13.47
CA GLU A 37 10.75 1.26 13.70
C GLU A 37 10.25 0.35 12.58
N SER A 38 11.00 0.20 11.49
CA SER A 38 10.57 -0.55 10.32
C SER A 38 10.73 -2.06 10.51
N ASP A 39 9.66 -2.77 10.20
CA ASP A 39 9.64 -4.20 9.95
C ASP A 39 10.22 -4.54 8.57
N VAL A 40 10.52 -5.82 8.40
CA VAL A 40 11.00 -6.38 7.14
C VAL A 40 9.83 -7.11 6.48
N ASP A 41 9.30 -6.50 5.42
CA ASP A 41 8.25 -7.08 4.59
C ASP A 41 8.79 -8.12 3.62
N VAL A 42 8.37 -9.37 3.74
CA VAL A 42 8.77 -10.45 2.83
C VAL A 42 7.58 -11.29 2.41
N ILE A 43 7.55 -11.62 1.13
CA ILE A 43 6.64 -12.65 0.60
C ILE A 43 7.44 -13.86 0.14
N GLY A 44 6.98 -15.05 0.49
CA GLY A 44 7.55 -16.33 0.09
C GLY A 44 6.52 -17.21 -0.61
N PHE A 45 6.97 -18.02 -1.57
CA PHE A 45 6.14 -18.98 -2.30
C PHE A 45 6.69 -20.39 -2.12
N ALA A 46 5.81 -21.33 -1.79
CA ALA A 46 6.13 -22.73 -1.53
C ALA A 46 5.10 -23.68 -2.15
N ASP A 47 5.52 -24.90 -2.49
CA ASP A 47 4.63 -25.92 -3.05
C ASP A 47 3.89 -26.69 -1.95
N GLY A 48 2.58 -26.91 -2.13
CA GLY A 48 1.80 -27.84 -1.31
C GLY A 48 1.62 -27.44 0.17
N GLY A 49 1.92 -26.18 0.51
CA GLY A 49 1.69 -25.60 1.84
C GLY A 49 0.44 -24.72 1.89
N GLU A 50 -0.13 -24.53 3.08
CA GLU A 50 -1.19 -23.55 3.29
C GLU A 50 -0.61 -22.13 3.34
N SER A 51 -1.31 -21.19 2.69
CA SER A 51 -0.98 -19.78 2.77
C SER A 51 -1.13 -19.28 4.21
N GLN A 52 -0.13 -18.59 4.72
CA GLN A 52 -0.07 -18.15 6.10
C GLN A 52 0.64 -16.80 6.22
N ASN A 53 0.17 -16.00 7.18
CA ASN A 53 0.80 -14.74 7.54
C ASN A 53 1.36 -14.83 8.95
N LYS A 54 2.58 -14.36 9.14
CA LYS A 54 3.25 -14.36 10.44
C LYS A 54 3.93 -13.04 10.72
N VAL A 55 3.75 -12.59 11.94
CA VAL A 55 4.56 -11.54 12.54
C VAL A 55 5.52 -12.22 13.51
N GLU A 56 6.82 -12.18 13.22
CA GLU A 56 7.83 -12.81 14.07
C GLU A 56 9.07 -11.93 14.24
N THR A 57 9.87 -12.21 15.28
CA THR A 57 11.15 -11.53 15.47
C THR A 57 12.28 -12.42 14.99
N PHE A 58 13.12 -11.89 14.09
CA PHE A 58 14.28 -12.59 13.56
C PHE A 58 15.52 -11.70 13.70
N ASN A 59 16.55 -12.21 14.38
CA ASN A 59 17.80 -11.48 14.66
C ASN A 59 17.58 -10.05 15.19
N GLY A 60 16.57 -9.88 16.06
CA GLY A 60 16.23 -8.60 16.69
C GLY A 60 15.44 -7.63 15.81
N ARG A 61 14.93 -8.05 14.66
CA ARG A 61 14.05 -7.25 13.78
C ARG A 61 12.67 -7.89 13.68
N LEU A 62 11.64 -7.07 13.56
CA LEU A 62 10.28 -7.53 13.27
C LEU A 62 10.18 -7.92 11.79
N LEU A 63 9.57 -9.07 11.51
CA LEU A 63 9.25 -9.53 10.17
C LEU A 63 7.74 -9.51 9.99
N ASP A 64 7.27 -9.00 8.84
CA ASP A 64 5.92 -9.26 8.34
C ASP A 64 6.02 -10.23 7.16
N LEU A 65 5.74 -11.51 7.45
CA LEU A 65 5.93 -12.63 6.53
C LEU A 65 4.61 -13.06 5.94
N TRP A 66 4.56 -13.12 4.61
CA TRP A 66 3.44 -13.62 3.84
C TRP A 66 3.91 -14.85 3.06
N ILE A 67 3.46 -16.04 3.44
CA ILE A 67 3.79 -17.28 2.73
C ILE A 67 2.56 -17.71 1.93
N HIS A 68 2.75 -17.94 0.63
CA HIS A 68 1.70 -18.29 -0.31
C HIS A 68 2.03 -19.58 -1.03
N GLU A 69 0.99 -20.23 -1.54
CA GLU A 69 1.19 -21.38 -2.42
C GLU A 69 1.69 -20.89 -3.79
N SER A 70 2.59 -21.64 -4.43
CA SER A 70 3.18 -21.30 -5.73
C SER A 70 2.14 -20.98 -6.80
N GLN A 71 1.02 -21.70 -6.80
CA GLN A 71 -0.06 -21.48 -7.76
C GLN A 71 -0.71 -20.09 -7.64
N GLU A 72 -0.59 -19.42 -6.50
CA GLU A 72 -1.07 -18.05 -6.33
C GLU A 72 -0.25 -17.04 -7.15
N MET A 73 0.98 -17.37 -7.57
CA MET A 73 1.78 -16.51 -8.46
C MET A 73 1.09 -16.26 -9.82
N GLU A 74 0.09 -17.06 -10.17
CA GLU A 74 -0.75 -16.83 -11.35
C GLU A 74 -1.68 -15.61 -11.20
N ASP A 75 -1.99 -15.18 -9.98
CA ASP A 75 -2.89 -14.07 -9.71
C ASP A 75 -2.13 -12.80 -9.33
N ALA A 76 -1.43 -12.21 -10.31
CA ALA A 76 -0.54 -11.06 -10.09
C ALA A 76 -1.25 -9.84 -9.47
N GLU A 77 -2.54 -9.64 -9.73
CA GLU A 77 -3.32 -8.51 -9.19
C GLU A 77 -3.40 -8.55 -7.65
N LYS A 78 -3.52 -9.75 -7.05
CA LYS A 78 -3.50 -9.93 -5.58
C LYS A 78 -2.20 -9.44 -4.94
N PHE A 79 -1.12 -9.35 -5.71
CA PHE A 79 0.22 -9.05 -5.21
C PHE A 79 0.75 -7.68 -5.63
N LEU A 80 -0.13 -6.75 -6.00
CA LEU A 80 0.24 -5.35 -6.31
C LEU A 80 1.03 -4.66 -5.19
N LYS A 81 0.88 -5.07 -3.92
CA LYS A 81 1.70 -4.55 -2.81
C LYS A 81 3.20 -4.85 -2.95
N VAL A 82 3.55 -5.91 -3.68
CA VAL A 82 4.91 -6.38 -3.97
C VAL A 82 5.44 -5.74 -5.26
N HIS A 83 4.70 -4.80 -5.86
CA HIS A 83 5.19 -3.97 -6.96
C HIS A 83 6.53 -3.32 -6.58
N GLU A 84 7.53 -3.47 -7.45
CA GLU A 84 8.96 -3.14 -7.25
C GLU A 84 9.72 -4.04 -6.27
N GLY A 85 9.15 -5.18 -5.89
CA GLY A 85 9.81 -6.18 -5.04
C GLY A 85 11.14 -6.67 -5.62
N THR A 86 12.06 -7.03 -4.74
CA THR A 86 13.39 -7.54 -5.11
C THR A 86 13.50 -9.02 -4.75
N PRO A 87 13.86 -9.91 -5.70
CA PRO A 87 14.09 -11.31 -5.40
C PRO A 87 15.26 -11.49 -4.43
N LEU A 88 15.01 -12.21 -3.33
CA LEU A 88 16.03 -12.72 -2.42
C LEU A 88 16.37 -14.19 -2.71
N LEU A 89 15.40 -14.95 -3.25
CA LEU A 89 15.53 -16.33 -3.71
C LEU A 89 14.62 -16.54 -4.92
N ASP A 90 15.10 -17.29 -5.91
CA ASP A 90 14.35 -17.65 -7.11
C ASP A 90 14.84 -19.00 -7.65
N GLU A 91 14.57 -20.09 -6.93
CA GLU A 91 15.03 -21.43 -7.31
C GLU A 91 14.38 -21.94 -8.59
N LYS A 92 13.16 -21.47 -8.90
CA LYS A 92 12.39 -21.87 -10.09
C LYS A 92 12.57 -20.94 -11.29
N GLY A 93 13.23 -19.79 -11.12
CA GLY A 93 13.38 -18.80 -12.20
C GLY A 93 12.08 -18.07 -12.55
N GLU A 94 11.14 -18.00 -11.62
CA GLU A 94 9.78 -17.47 -11.82
C GLU A 94 9.63 -16.04 -11.31
N ALA A 95 10.54 -15.57 -10.44
CA ALA A 95 10.41 -14.27 -9.77
C ALA A 95 10.30 -13.10 -10.75
N GLN A 96 11.18 -13.06 -11.77
CA GLN A 96 11.18 -11.98 -12.75
C GLN A 96 9.93 -11.99 -13.64
N THR A 97 9.43 -13.17 -13.99
CA THR A 97 8.19 -13.33 -14.77
C THR A 97 6.99 -12.85 -13.96
N PHE A 98 6.93 -13.23 -12.68
CA PHE A 98 5.89 -12.80 -11.77
C PHE A 98 5.90 -11.28 -11.53
N LEU A 99 7.06 -10.69 -11.24
CA LEU A 99 7.19 -9.23 -11.09
C LEU A 99 6.81 -8.48 -12.37
N SER A 100 7.13 -9.02 -13.55
CA SER A 100 6.71 -8.43 -14.84
C SER A 100 5.20 -8.46 -15.04
N ARG A 101 4.52 -9.52 -14.57
CA ARG A 101 3.04 -9.58 -14.58
C ARG A 101 2.42 -8.57 -13.63
N ILE A 102 3.00 -8.42 -12.43
CA ILE A 102 2.56 -7.39 -11.47
C ILE A 102 2.72 -5.99 -12.08
N GLU A 103 3.86 -5.71 -12.72
CA GLU A 103 4.10 -4.44 -13.42
C GLU A 103 3.07 -4.21 -14.52
N ALA A 104 2.75 -5.21 -15.34
CA ALA A 104 1.72 -5.10 -16.37
C ALA A 104 0.34 -4.73 -15.77
N VAL A 105 -0.09 -5.39 -14.71
CA VAL A 105 -1.35 -5.06 -14.02
C VAL A 105 -1.30 -3.66 -13.40
N PHE A 106 -0.16 -3.28 -12.83
CA PHE A 106 0.02 -1.95 -12.26
C PHE A 106 -0.12 -0.85 -13.33
N LEU A 107 0.51 -1.05 -14.50
CA LEU A 107 0.46 -0.12 -15.64
C LEU A 107 -0.91 -0.07 -16.32
N GLU A 108 -1.65 -1.18 -16.35
CA GLU A 108 -3.04 -1.21 -16.82
C GLU A 108 -3.95 -0.36 -15.93
N GLY A 109 -3.70 -0.38 -14.62
CA GLY A 109 -4.47 0.36 -13.63
C GLY A 109 -5.79 -0.35 -13.25
N PRO A 110 -6.50 0.14 -12.22
CA PRO A 110 -7.79 -0.41 -11.83
C PRO A 110 -8.87 -0.12 -12.90
N PRO A 111 -10.02 -0.83 -12.84
CA PRO A 111 -11.18 -0.51 -13.64
C PRO A 111 -11.54 0.98 -13.56
N GLN A 112 -11.71 1.60 -14.73
CA GLN A 112 -11.94 3.04 -14.82
C GLN A 112 -13.39 3.38 -14.48
N LEU A 113 -13.57 4.30 -13.53
CA LEU A 113 -14.89 4.80 -13.17
C LEU A 113 -15.52 5.59 -14.32
N THR A 114 -16.81 5.36 -14.55
CA THR A 114 -17.65 6.20 -15.39
C THR A 114 -17.82 7.60 -14.79
N ALA A 115 -18.22 8.58 -15.62
CA ALA A 115 -18.52 9.92 -15.14
C ALA A 115 -19.59 9.94 -14.02
N LYS A 116 -20.56 9.02 -14.08
CA LYS A 116 -21.61 8.88 -13.07
C LYS A 116 -21.06 8.36 -11.74
N GLU A 117 -20.17 7.38 -11.77
CA GLU A 117 -19.53 6.84 -10.56
C GLU A 117 -18.61 7.88 -9.92
N LYS A 118 -17.80 8.60 -10.72
CA LYS A 118 -17.00 9.72 -10.21
C LYS A 118 -17.88 10.79 -9.56
N GLN A 119 -19.00 11.15 -10.19
CA GLN A 119 -19.93 12.11 -9.60
C GLN A 119 -20.56 11.59 -8.30
N PHE A 120 -20.87 10.29 -8.21
CA PHE A 120 -21.38 9.68 -6.99
C PHE A 120 -20.37 9.79 -5.84
N LEU A 121 -19.08 9.50 -6.08
CA LEU A 121 -18.02 9.66 -5.08
C LEU A 121 -17.87 11.13 -4.66
N LYS A 122 -17.90 12.07 -5.60
CA LYS A 122 -17.89 13.51 -5.30
C LYS A 122 -19.04 13.92 -4.40
N ASP A 123 -20.26 13.50 -4.71
CA ASP A 123 -21.45 13.78 -3.90
C ASP A 123 -21.34 13.16 -2.51
N TRP A 124 -20.77 11.95 -2.42
CA TRP A 124 -20.52 11.28 -1.15
C TRP A 124 -19.52 12.06 -0.28
N LEU A 125 -18.41 12.55 -0.87
CA LEU A 125 -17.43 13.39 -0.17
C LEU A 125 -18.08 14.66 0.41
N ILE A 126 -18.96 15.32 -0.37
CA ILE A 126 -19.71 16.50 0.11
C ILE A 126 -20.67 16.14 1.25
N LYS A 127 -21.40 15.03 1.14
CA LYS A 127 -22.30 14.56 2.21
C LYS A 127 -21.52 14.26 3.49
N MET A 128 -20.38 13.58 3.39
CA MET A 128 -19.53 13.27 4.53
C MET A 128 -18.90 14.50 5.16
N LYS A 129 -18.52 15.50 4.34
CA LYS A 129 -18.06 16.81 4.79
C LYS A 129 -19.11 17.53 5.64
N VAL A 130 -20.39 17.44 5.28
CA VAL A 130 -21.48 18.00 6.10
C VAL A 130 -21.67 17.19 7.38
N ARG A 131 -21.67 15.86 7.28
CA ARG A 131 -21.88 14.96 8.43
C ARG A 131 -20.76 15.03 9.48
N SER A 132 -19.52 15.27 9.06
CA SER A 132 -18.37 15.43 9.96
C SER A 132 -18.43 16.73 10.78
N ARG A 133 -19.29 17.68 10.39
CA ARG A 133 -19.49 18.95 11.10
C ARG A 133 -20.38 18.83 12.33
N LYS A 134 -21.05 17.69 12.51
CA LYS A 134 -21.82 17.39 13.72
C LYS A 134 -20.90 17.56 14.93
N GLY A 135 -21.33 18.31 15.94
CA GLY A 135 -20.50 18.67 17.11
C GLY A 135 -20.32 17.54 18.12
N ASP A 136 -20.72 16.32 17.77
CA ASP A 136 -20.74 15.15 18.64
C ASP A 136 -19.64 14.14 18.29
N MET A 137 -19.64 13.01 18.99
CA MET A 137 -18.67 11.94 18.79
C MET A 137 -18.74 11.34 17.38
N GLU A 138 -19.94 11.15 16.83
CA GLU A 138 -20.15 10.63 15.48
C GLU A 138 -19.56 11.57 14.42
N GLY A 139 -19.77 12.89 14.56
CA GLY A 139 -19.17 13.88 13.66
C GLY A 139 -17.64 13.83 13.68
N ARG A 140 -17.03 13.72 14.86
CA ARG A 140 -15.57 13.55 15.00
C ARG A 140 -15.08 12.26 14.35
N TYR A 141 -15.76 11.14 14.57
CA TYR A 141 -15.42 9.87 13.90
C TYR A 141 -15.48 10.00 12.37
N ARG A 142 -16.56 10.59 11.85
CA ARG A 142 -16.73 10.83 10.40
C ARG A 142 -15.69 11.77 9.82
N PHE A 143 -15.18 12.72 10.61
CA PHE A 143 -14.06 13.56 10.18
C PHE A 143 -12.84 12.69 9.89
N HIS A 144 -12.39 11.87 10.84
CA HIS A 144 -11.21 11.03 10.66
C HIS A 144 -11.40 9.98 9.57
N TRP A 145 -12.60 9.39 9.49
CA TRP A 145 -12.95 8.47 8.41
C TRP A 145 -12.84 9.17 7.05
N LEU A 146 -13.45 10.34 6.88
CA LEU A 146 -13.38 11.09 5.62
C LEU A 146 -11.93 11.47 5.27
N VAL A 147 -11.10 11.86 6.23
CA VAL A 147 -9.67 12.15 5.99
C VAL A 147 -9.00 10.94 5.36
N LYS A 148 -9.11 9.74 5.96
CA LYS A 148 -8.51 8.50 5.46
C LYS A 148 -9.06 8.11 4.09
N GLU A 149 -10.39 8.02 3.96
CA GLU A 149 -11.04 7.48 2.75
C GLU A 149 -10.96 8.44 1.57
N SER A 150 -10.89 9.76 1.82
CA SER A 150 -10.74 10.74 0.73
C SER A 150 -9.44 10.58 -0.05
N LEU A 151 -8.35 10.11 0.59
CA LEU A 151 -7.12 9.78 -0.13
C LEU A 151 -7.30 8.57 -1.05
N GLU A 152 -8.02 7.55 -0.62
CA GLU A 152 -8.30 6.35 -1.43
C GLU A 152 -9.19 6.71 -2.62
N ILE A 153 -10.27 7.46 -2.37
CA ILE A 153 -11.19 7.98 -3.40
C ILE A 153 -10.45 8.86 -4.42
N TYR A 154 -9.40 9.60 -4.01
CA TYR A 154 -8.57 10.35 -4.95
C TYR A 154 -7.97 9.42 -6.02
N PHE A 155 -7.32 8.32 -5.60
CA PHE A 155 -6.70 7.38 -6.53
C PHE A 155 -7.75 6.63 -7.37
N GLU A 156 -8.89 6.29 -6.76
CA GLU A 156 -10.03 5.69 -7.47
C GLU A 156 -10.54 6.60 -8.60
N MET A 157 -10.78 7.89 -8.32
CA MET A 157 -11.22 8.86 -9.33
C MET A 157 -10.15 9.14 -10.40
N LYS A 158 -8.86 9.02 -10.04
CA LYS A 158 -7.74 9.09 -10.98
C LYS A 158 -7.56 7.84 -11.82
N GLY A 159 -8.25 6.75 -11.49
CA GLY A 159 -8.08 5.46 -12.17
C GLY A 159 -6.70 4.87 -11.91
N GLN A 160 -6.20 4.99 -10.68
CA GLN A 160 -4.89 4.53 -10.25
C GLN A 160 -5.00 3.66 -8.99
N TRP A 161 -4.07 2.72 -8.82
CA TRP A 161 -4.01 1.89 -7.62
C TRP A 161 -3.68 2.70 -6.37
N TYR A 162 -4.43 2.50 -5.29
CA TYR A 162 -4.04 2.98 -3.95
C TYR A 162 -3.11 1.95 -3.30
N LEU A 163 -1.79 2.22 -3.33
CA LEU A 163 -0.76 1.34 -2.77
C LEU A 163 -0.40 1.69 -1.30
N GLY A 164 -1.37 2.23 -0.55
CA GLY A 164 -1.18 2.67 0.82
C GLY A 164 -0.61 4.09 0.97
N PRO A 165 -0.64 4.64 2.19
CA PRO A 165 -0.43 6.06 2.44
C PRO A 165 0.97 6.54 2.04
N LYS A 166 2.01 5.73 2.27
CA LYS A 166 3.40 6.10 1.97
C LYS A 166 3.60 6.35 0.46
N LYS A 167 3.26 5.37 -0.38
CA LYS A 167 3.36 5.48 -1.84
C LYS A 167 2.42 6.57 -2.39
N SER A 168 1.19 6.64 -1.87
CA SER A 168 0.20 7.65 -2.29
C SER A 168 0.61 9.09 -1.96
N ILE A 169 1.14 9.36 -0.76
CA ILE A 169 1.62 10.70 -0.38
C ILE A 169 2.84 11.09 -1.22
N GLN A 170 3.77 10.15 -1.43
CA GLN A 170 4.93 10.39 -2.30
C GLN A 170 4.51 10.66 -3.75
N TRP A 171 3.47 9.97 -4.24
CA TRP A 171 2.89 10.23 -5.56
C TRP A 171 2.31 11.64 -5.63
N LEU A 172 1.49 12.06 -4.65
CA LEU A 172 0.95 13.42 -4.60
C LEU A 172 2.08 14.46 -4.62
N LYS A 173 3.15 14.25 -3.85
CA LYS A 173 4.31 15.16 -3.80
C LYS A 173 4.96 15.36 -5.18
N ASN A 174 5.02 14.30 -5.97
CA ASN A 174 5.70 14.29 -7.26
C ASN A 174 4.80 14.81 -8.41
N TYR A 175 3.51 14.48 -8.38
CA TYR A 175 2.61 14.66 -9.53
C TYR A 175 1.43 15.62 -9.28
N ASP A 176 1.07 15.88 -8.01
CA ASP A 176 0.00 16.82 -7.63
C ASP A 176 0.41 17.64 -6.39
N LYS A 177 1.37 18.55 -6.59
CA LYS A 177 1.93 19.39 -5.53
C LYS A 177 0.87 20.21 -4.78
N GLU A 178 -0.20 20.62 -5.47
CA GLU A 178 -1.30 21.35 -4.84
C GLU A 178 -2.10 20.42 -3.92
N GLY A 179 -2.46 19.22 -4.41
CA GLY A 179 -3.12 18.18 -3.64
C GLY A 179 -2.31 17.76 -2.42
N HIS A 180 -1.01 17.47 -2.61
CA HIS A 180 -0.08 17.18 -1.52
C HIS A 180 -0.11 18.25 -0.43
N ARG A 181 0.08 19.53 -0.79
CA ARG A 181 0.09 20.63 0.18
C ARG A 181 -1.23 20.77 0.94
N LYS A 182 -2.37 20.53 0.29
CA LYS A 182 -3.68 20.60 0.95
C LYS A 182 -3.90 19.42 1.90
N TYR A 183 -3.54 18.21 1.47
CA TYR A 183 -3.69 17.01 2.28
C TYR A 183 -2.72 17.00 3.47
N ASP A 184 -1.47 17.40 3.27
CA ASP A 184 -0.47 17.58 4.32
C ASP A 184 -0.95 18.57 5.40
N LYS A 185 -1.42 19.75 4.98
CA LYS A 185 -2.04 20.72 5.89
C LYS A 185 -3.27 20.18 6.63
N LEU A 186 -4.08 19.34 5.98
CA LEU A 186 -5.23 18.71 6.63
C LEU A 186 -4.79 17.77 7.77
N LEU A 187 -3.65 17.10 7.63
CA LEU A 187 -3.09 16.21 8.65
C LEU A 187 -2.34 16.97 9.77
N GLU A 188 -1.94 18.22 9.54
CA GLU A 188 -1.25 19.04 10.54
C GLU A 188 -2.16 19.41 11.73
N GLY A 189 -1.93 18.79 12.89
CA GLY A 189 -2.54 19.19 14.16
C GLY A 189 -4.00 18.74 14.33
N PRO A 190 -4.77 19.34 15.26
CA PRO A 190 -6.14 18.92 15.51
C PRO A 190 -7.03 19.20 14.29
N GLY A 191 -7.95 18.28 14.00
CA GLY A 191 -8.78 18.31 12.80
C GLY A 191 -9.40 19.67 12.49
N ASP A 192 -8.88 20.33 11.44
CA ASP A 192 -9.34 21.64 10.98
C ASP A 192 -10.29 21.48 9.78
N ARG A 193 -11.55 21.86 10.00
CA ARG A 193 -12.62 21.77 9.00
C ARG A 193 -12.34 22.62 7.76
N ARG A 194 -11.64 23.74 7.88
CA ARG A 194 -11.29 24.59 6.72
C ARG A 194 -10.27 23.91 5.82
N ARG A 195 -9.36 23.14 6.41
CA ARG A 195 -8.35 22.36 5.67
C ARG A 195 -8.99 21.15 5.00
N LEU A 196 -9.96 20.53 5.67
CA LEU A 196 -10.78 19.48 5.08
C LEU A 196 -11.56 20.03 3.88
N ASP A 197 -12.20 21.19 4.02
CA ASP A 197 -12.90 21.84 2.92
C ASP A 197 -11.97 22.07 1.72
N ALA A 198 -10.77 22.61 1.95
CA ALA A 198 -9.79 22.84 0.90
C ALA A 198 -9.36 21.55 0.16
N TRP A 199 -9.19 20.44 0.89
CA TRP A 199 -8.89 19.14 0.30
C TRP A 199 -10.07 18.58 -0.49
N ILE A 200 -11.29 18.58 0.07
CA ILE A 200 -12.47 18.08 -0.64
C ILE A 200 -12.73 18.91 -1.90
N ASP A 201 -12.59 20.23 -1.84
CA ASP A 201 -12.77 21.12 -3.00
C ASP A 201 -11.68 20.89 -4.08
N HIS A 202 -10.52 20.34 -3.73
CA HIS A 202 -9.52 19.86 -4.69
C HIS A 202 -10.04 18.63 -5.44
N LEU A 203 -10.59 17.65 -4.71
CA LEU A 203 -11.13 16.40 -5.27
C LEU A 203 -12.33 16.65 -6.19
N GLN A 204 -13.11 17.69 -5.93
CA GLN A 204 -14.24 18.05 -6.80
C GLN A 204 -13.81 18.41 -8.24
N LYS A 205 -12.53 18.75 -8.47
CA LYS A 205 -11.99 19.11 -9.78
C LYS A 205 -11.54 17.90 -10.62
N LEU A 206 -11.51 16.70 -10.04
CA LEU A 206 -11.05 15.46 -10.71
C LEU A 206 -12.04 14.90 -11.73
#